data_AF-A0A7S3LFD7-F1
#
_entry.id   AF-A0A7S3LFD7-F1
#
_cell.length_a   1.000
_cell.length_b   1.000
_cell.length_c   1.000
_cell.angle_alpha   90.00
_cell.angle_beta   90.00
_cell.angle_gamma   90.00
#
_symmetry.space_group_name_H-M   'P 1'
#
loop_
_entity.id
_entity.type
_entity.pdbx_description
1 polymer ?
#
loop_
_entity_poly.entity_id
_entity_poly.type
_entity_poly.pdbx_seq_one_letter_code
_entity_poly.pdbx_strand_id
1 'polypeptide(L)'
;GSSIESLCIGFTMRFHGFDDKLLDLVHHVVPIFLSFRGMENSLPDGIPKSRFDACCEILCRKYKNQGLKSSKFCRNLRLQSLRSEYWSAYSKLQEIEKLDVPMFAKTASHLLSSFGAEVLYHGNVTDVEAKSAKNMIEKILKDSGETVGLSKKKYPPQTMLKMPMVKEPMPLVVPSKEHHDPNTAVEVYIQVGKDNLQDRVLIDLLINMMEEPFFDQLRTKDQFGYEVDCDVRWSYGIMGCVFRVVSNVKSAENIVTRIDKFLTEFRVTLVEMDSTVYMEHLVALARQKLE
;
A
#
# COMPACT_ATOMS: atom_id res chain seq x y z
N GLY A 1 -17.68 -1.66 13.97
CA GLY A 1 -16.54 -0.77 13.75
C GLY A 1 -16.58 -0.22 12.34
N SER A 2 -15.96 0.94 12.12
CA SER A 2 -15.82 1.52 10.79
C SER A 2 -14.45 2.15 10.61
N SER A 3 -13.91 2.09 9.40
CA SER A 3 -12.71 2.83 9.00
C SER A 3 -12.92 3.54 7.67
N ILE A 4 -12.29 4.70 7.53
CA ILE A 4 -12.23 5.48 6.29
C ILE A 4 -10.76 5.73 5.99
N GLU A 5 -10.31 5.34 4.81
CA GLU A 5 -8.92 5.49 4.39
C GLU A 5 -8.85 6.17 3.02
N SER A 6 -7.85 7.03 2.82
CA SER A 6 -7.57 7.62 1.52
C SER A 6 -6.66 6.72 0.69
N LEU A 7 -6.97 6.62 -0.60
CA LEU A 7 -6.23 5.90 -1.62
C LEU A 7 -5.68 6.90 -2.64
N CYS A 8 -4.79 6.45 -3.53
CA CYS A 8 -4.29 7.30 -4.62
C CYS A 8 -5.38 7.75 -5.61
N ILE A 9 -6.52 7.04 -5.68
CA ILE A 9 -7.60 7.30 -6.64
C ILE A 9 -8.95 7.59 -5.97
N GLY A 10 -8.98 7.79 -4.66
CA GLY A 10 -10.24 8.03 -3.95
C GLY A 10 -10.18 7.62 -2.49
N PHE A 11 -11.27 7.01 -2.00
CA PHE A 11 -11.43 6.61 -0.60
C PHE A 11 -11.97 5.19 -0.51
N THR A 12 -11.60 4.49 0.55
CA THR A 12 -12.26 3.25 0.95
C THR A 12 -12.93 3.45 2.30
N MET A 13 -14.14 2.92 2.43
CA MET A 13 -14.89 2.90 3.69
C MET A 13 -15.22 1.46 4.01
N ARG A 14 -14.80 0.99 5.18
CA ARG A 14 -15.09 -0.36 5.65
C ARG A 14 -15.98 -0.28 6.88
N PHE A 15 -17.10 -0.98 6.84
CA PHE A 15 -18.00 -1.19 7.96
C PHE A 15 -18.02 -2.68 8.28
N HIS A 16 -17.80 -3.05 9.54
CA HIS A 16 -17.77 -4.46 9.96
C HIS A 16 -18.26 -4.63 11.40
N GLY A 17 -18.80 -5.80 11.72
CA GLY A 17 -19.34 -6.12 13.04
C GLY A 17 -20.65 -6.89 12.94
N PHE A 18 -21.45 -6.87 14.01
CA PHE A 18 -22.79 -7.46 14.04
C PHE A 18 -23.72 -6.76 13.04
N ASP A 19 -24.55 -7.54 12.35
CA ASP A 19 -25.39 -7.07 11.25
C ASP A 19 -26.55 -6.15 11.70
N ASP A 20 -27.15 -6.38 12.88
CA ASP A 20 -28.32 -5.65 13.40
C ASP A 20 -28.27 -4.12 13.24
N LYS A 21 -27.11 -3.50 13.53
CA LYS A 21 -26.90 -2.03 13.45
C LYS A 21 -25.86 -1.59 12.43
N LEU A 22 -25.41 -2.50 11.57
CA LEU A 22 -24.35 -2.20 10.61
C LEU A 22 -24.81 -1.19 9.56
N LEU A 23 -26.01 -1.38 9.01
CA LEU A 23 -26.58 -0.47 8.01
C LEU A 23 -27.02 0.87 8.63
N ASP A 24 -27.46 0.86 9.89
CA ASP A 24 -27.71 2.10 10.64
C ASP A 24 -26.42 2.93 10.70
N LEU A 25 -25.26 2.31 10.99
CA LEU A 25 -23.97 3.01 10.99
C LEU A 25 -23.60 3.58 9.61
N VAL A 26 -23.80 2.82 8.53
CA VAL A 26 -23.59 3.28 7.14
C VAL A 26 -24.46 4.50 6.85
N HIS A 27 -25.73 4.44 7.24
CA HIS A 27 -26.70 5.51 7.05
C HIS A 27 -26.33 6.81 7.78
N HIS A 28 -25.52 6.76 8.85
CA HIS A 28 -25.05 7.96 9.54
C HIS A 28 -23.71 8.46 9.02
N VAL A 29 -22.74 7.56 8.79
CA VAL A 29 -21.36 7.94 8.47
C VAL A 29 -21.23 8.44 7.03
N VAL A 30 -21.89 7.79 6.07
CA VAL A 30 -21.75 8.15 4.65
C VAL A 30 -22.30 9.56 4.37
N PRO A 31 -23.48 9.97 4.88
CA PRO A 31 -23.94 11.35 4.73
C PRO A 31 -23.01 12.39 5.35
N ILE A 32 -22.40 12.11 6.51
CA ILE A 32 -21.42 13.04 7.11
C ILE A 32 -20.22 13.22 6.19
N PHE A 33 -19.70 12.13 5.60
CA PHE A 33 -18.61 12.24 4.63
C PHE A 33 -19.02 13.05 3.38
N LEU A 34 -20.23 12.82 2.88
CA LEU A 34 -20.76 13.52 1.71
C LEU A 34 -21.17 14.97 2.01
N SER A 35 -21.34 15.35 3.28
CA SER A 35 -21.69 16.73 3.66
C SER A 35 -20.61 17.76 3.32
N PHE A 36 -19.37 17.33 3.06
CA PHE A 36 -18.31 18.18 2.55
C PHE A 36 -18.51 18.58 1.07
N ARG A 37 -19.42 17.92 0.37
CA ARG A 37 -19.78 18.25 -1.01
C ARG A 37 -20.60 19.55 -1.03
N GLY A 38 -20.25 20.46 -1.95
CA GLY A 38 -20.91 21.75 -2.08
C GLY A 38 -20.39 22.82 -1.10
N MET A 39 -19.44 22.48 -0.24
CA MET A 39 -18.81 23.44 0.66
C MET A 39 -17.78 24.29 -0.10
N GLU A 40 -17.83 25.61 0.07
CA GLU A 40 -16.87 26.52 -0.57
C GLU A 40 -15.85 27.07 0.44
N ASN A 41 -16.33 27.65 1.55
CA ASN A 41 -15.50 28.44 2.45
C ASN A 41 -15.61 28.02 3.94
N SER A 42 -16.39 26.98 4.25
CA SER A 42 -16.69 26.54 5.62
C SER A 42 -16.73 25.02 5.74
N LEU A 43 -16.70 24.54 7.00
CA LEU A 43 -16.88 23.13 7.32
C LEU A 43 -18.38 22.82 7.51
N PRO A 44 -18.82 21.56 7.29
CA PRO A 44 -20.19 21.16 7.52
C PRO A 44 -20.65 21.42 8.96
N ASP A 45 -21.95 21.63 9.13
CA ASP A 45 -22.55 21.82 10.45
C ASP A 45 -22.21 20.65 11.39
N GLY A 46 -21.85 20.96 12.64
CA GLY A 46 -21.41 19.98 13.63
C GLY A 46 -19.92 19.61 13.56
N ILE A 47 -19.16 20.12 12.58
CA ILE A 47 -17.70 19.93 12.50
C ILE A 47 -17.00 21.24 12.88
N PRO A 48 -16.54 21.40 14.15
CA PRO A 48 -15.92 22.64 14.58
C PRO A 48 -14.51 22.78 13.97
N LYS A 49 -14.06 24.03 13.78
CA LYS A 49 -12.71 24.35 13.31
C LYS A 49 -11.61 23.67 14.13
N SER A 50 -11.81 23.52 15.44
CA SER A 50 -10.84 22.83 16.32
C SER A 50 -10.57 21.37 15.91
N ARG A 51 -11.56 20.67 15.31
CA ARG A 51 -11.34 19.32 14.76
C ARG A 51 -10.48 19.35 13.51
N PHE A 52 -10.71 20.32 12.63
CA PHE A 52 -9.85 20.54 11.46
C PHE A 52 -8.40 20.83 11.90
N ASP A 53 -8.21 21.78 12.82
CA ASP A 53 -6.88 22.17 13.32
C ASP A 53 -6.14 20.96 13.93
N ALA A 54 -6.82 20.15 14.75
CA ALA A 54 -6.25 18.94 15.34
C ALA A 54 -5.87 17.88 14.29
N CYS A 55 -6.69 17.69 13.25
CA CYS A 55 -6.38 16.79 12.14
C CYS A 55 -5.13 17.25 11.37
N CYS A 56 -5.02 18.55 11.08
CA CYS A 56 -3.84 19.14 10.45
C CYS A 56 -2.59 18.93 11.31
N GLU A 57 -2.66 19.18 12.63
CA GLU A 57 -1.56 18.94 13.56
C GLU A 57 -1.08 17.48 13.55
N ILE A 58 -2.02 16.53 13.61
CA ILE A 58 -1.72 15.09 13.56
C ILE A 58 -1.04 14.72 12.23
N LEU A 59 -1.54 15.24 11.10
CA LEU A 59 -0.96 14.99 9.78
C LEU A 59 0.44 15.62 9.65
N CYS A 60 0.64 16.84 10.13
CA CYS A 60 1.95 17.49 10.19
C CYS A 60 2.96 16.63 10.94
N ARG A 61 2.61 16.16 12.15
CA ARG A 61 3.48 15.28 12.95
C ARG A 61 3.75 13.96 12.22
N LYS A 62 2.73 13.37 11.60
CA LYS A 62 2.87 12.13 10.82
C LYS A 62 3.86 12.30 9.66
N TYR A 63 3.75 13.37 8.88
CA TYR A 63 4.65 13.64 7.76
C TYR A 63 6.07 14.01 8.21
N LYS A 64 6.22 14.75 9.33
CA LYS A 64 7.53 15.01 9.96
C LYS A 64 8.21 13.71 10.39
N ASN A 65 7.46 12.77 10.96
CA ASN A 65 8.00 11.49 11.43
C ASN A 65 8.15 10.45 10.31
N GLN A 66 7.60 10.69 9.12
CA GLN A 66 7.73 9.78 8.00
C GLN A 66 9.17 9.80 7.45
N GLY A 67 9.73 8.61 7.28
CA GLY A 67 11.11 8.43 6.83
C GLY A 67 12.15 8.40 7.96
N LEU A 68 11.76 8.54 9.23
CA LEU A 68 12.68 8.42 10.36
C LEU A 68 13.25 7.00 10.50
N LYS A 69 12.42 5.97 10.28
CA LYS A 69 12.91 4.58 10.21
C LYS A 69 13.50 4.32 8.82
N SER A 70 14.81 4.11 8.73
CA SER A 70 15.53 3.87 7.47
C SER A 70 14.91 2.77 6.60
N SER A 71 14.41 1.68 7.20
CA SER A 71 13.74 0.62 6.43
C SER A 71 12.40 1.04 5.80
N LYS A 72 11.61 1.87 6.49
CA LYS A 72 10.40 2.47 5.91
C LYS A 72 10.74 3.52 4.85
N PHE A 73 11.83 4.25 5.03
CA PHE A 73 12.29 5.23 4.05
C PHE A 73 12.70 4.56 2.74
N CYS A 74 13.55 3.52 2.82
CA CYS A 74 13.99 2.71 1.68
C CYS A 74 12.80 2.15 0.87
N ARG A 75 11.81 1.55 1.55
CA ARG A 75 10.58 1.05 0.91
C ARG A 75 9.78 2.14 0.18
N ASN A 76 9.74 3.36 0.72
CA ASN A 76 9.04 4.49 0.08
C ASN A 76 9.82 5.02 -1.12
N LEU A 77 11.16 5.04 -1.07
CA LEU A 77 12.00 5.45 -2.19
C LEU A 77 11.73 4.58 -3.42
N ARG A 78 11.59 3.25 -3.28
CA ARG A 78 11.21 2.37 -4.39
C ARG A 78 9.94 2.83 -5.09
N LEU A 79 8.87 3.11 -4.33
CA LEU A 79 7.60 3.56 -4.92
C LEU A 79 7.72 4.95 -5.55
N GLN A 80 8.50 5.86 -4.95
CA GLN A 80 8.80 7.18 -5.51
C GLN A 80 9.54 7.08 -6.84
N SER A 81 10.49 6.16 -6.97
CA SER A 81 11.28 5.97 -8.19
C SER A 81 10.49 5.28 -9.31
N LEU A 82 9.45 4.51 -8.97
CA LEU A 82 8.68 3.73 -9.94
C LEU A 82 7.35 4.36 -10.31
N ARG A 83 6.96 5.48 -9.69
CA ARG A 83 5.70 6.18 -9.99
C ARG A 83 5.93 7.64 -10.30
N SER A 84 5.33 8.09 -11.40
CA SER A 84 5.30 9.51 -11.78
C SER A 84 4.50 10.38 -10.80
N GLU A 85 3.44 9.81 -10.20
CA GLU A 85 2.51 10.52 -9.32
C GLU A 85 2.61 9.99 -7.88
N TYR A 86 3.78 10.15 -7.27
CA TYR A 86 3.98 9.80 -5.85
C TYR A 86 4.48 11.00 -5.05
N TRP A 87 3.59 11.58 -4.25
CA TRP A 87 3.91 12.73 -3.41
C TRP A 87 4.70 12.31 -2.17
N SER A 88 5.91 12.87 -2.01
CA SER A 88 6.76 12.64 -0.85
C SER A 88 6.14 13.20 0.44
N ALA A 89 6.54 12.67 1.60
CA ALA A 89 6.13 13.22 2.90
C ALA A 89 6.56 14.69 3.06
N TYR A 90 7.71 15.05 2.50
CA TYR A 90 8.22 16.42 2.49
C TYR A 90 7.29 17.36 1.70
N SER A 91 6.90 16.98 0.48
CA SER A 91 5.96 17.76 -0.34
C SER A 91 4.60 17.90 0.34
N LYS A 92 4.09 16.82 0.93
CA LYS A 92 2.82 16.85 1.70
C LYS A 92 2.92 17.77 2.92
N LEU A 93 4.06 17.79 3.60
CA LEU A 93 4.28 18.63 4.77
C LEU A 93 4.25 20.12 4.40
N GLN A 94 4.90 20.51 3.30
CA GLN A 94 4.91 21.89 2.83
C GLN A 94 3.51 22.42 2.47
N GLU A 95 2.64 21.55 1.96
CA GLU A 95 1.28 21.94 1.58
C GLU A 95 0.31 21.94 2.76
N ILE A 96 0.42 20.97 3.69
CA ILE A 96 -0.48 20.93 4.86
C ILE A 96 -0.25 22.12 5.81
N GLU A 97 0.97 22.66 5.88
CA GLU A 97 1.28 23.85 6.69
C GLU A 97 0.62 25.13 6.15
N LYS A 98 0.18 25.14 4.87
CA LYS A 98 -0.53 26.25 4.23
C LYS A 98 -2.05 26.04 4.19
N LEU A 99 -2.53 24.85 4.58
CA LEU A 99 -3.92 24.45 4.42
C LEU A 99 -4.80 25.17 5.44
N ASP A 100 -5.77 25.95 4.94
CA ASP A 100 -6.83 26.56 5.74
C ASP A 100 -8.20 25.91 5.46
N VAL A 101 -9.21 26.33 6.21
CA VAL A 101 -10.58 25.80 6.07
C VAL A 101 -11.15 26.07 4.68
N PRO A 102 -11.09 27.29 4.10
CA PRO A 102 -11.59 27.54 2.75
C PRO A 102 -10.91 26.66 1.69
N MET A 103 -9.58 26.54 1.70
CA MET A 103 -8.85 25.72 0.74
C MET A 103 -9.25 24.24 0.89
N PHE A 104 -9.32 23.73 2.12
CA PHE A 104 -9.76 22.37 2.40
C PHE A 104 -11.20 22.12 1.93
N ALA A 105 -12.15 22.98 2.29
CA ALA A 105 -13.56 22.85 1.92
C ALA A 105 -13.74 22.80 0.41
N LYS A 106 -13.11 23.74 -0.31
CA LYS A 106 -13.11 23.77 -1.77
C LYS A 106 -12.49 22.52 -2.39
N THR A 107 -11.35 22.04 -1.87
CA THR A 107 -10.72 20.80 -2.37
C THR A 107 -11.58 19.57 -2.11
N ALA A 108 -12.14 19.42 -0.92
CA ALA A 108 -13.02 18.31 -0.56
C ALA A 108 -14.29 18.31 -1.43
N SER A 109 -14.92 19.48 -1.60
CA SER A 109 -16.08 19.66 -2.47
C SER A 109 -15.77 19.30 -3.92
N HIS A 110 -14.62 19.73 -4.45
CA HIS A 110 -14.18 19.36 -5.79
C HIS A 110 -13.93 17.86 -5.93
N LEU A 111 -13.29 17.21 -4.96
CA LEU A 111 -13.06 15.76 -4.96
C LEU A 111 -14.37 14.96 -4.91
N LEU A 112 -15.36 15.45 -4.18
CA LEU A 112 -16.68 14.83 -4.05
C LEU A 112 -17.68 15.28 -5.13
N SER A 113 -17.27 16.18 -6.02
CA SER A 113 -18.14 16.73 -7.07
C SER A 113 -18.50 15.71 -8.14
N SER A 114 -17.70 14.69 -8.37
CA SER A 114 -18.03 13.55 -9.23
C SER A 114 -17.18 12.35 -8.82
N PHE A 115 -17.84 11.23 -8.53
CA PHE A 115 -17.17 9.99 -8.11
C PHE A 115 -17.91 8.75 -8.60
N GLY A 116 -17.22 7.61 -8.60
CA GLY A 116 -17.80 6.29 -8.78
C GLY A 116 -17.80 5.56 -7.43
N ALA A 117 -18.81 4.73 -7.18
CA ALA A 117 -18.90 3.94 -5.96
C ALA A 117 -18.98 2.45 -6.31
N GLU A 118 -18.11 1.66 -5.69
CA GLU A 118 -18.13 0.19 -5.76
C GLU A 118 -18.25 -0.34 -4.33
N VAL A 119 -19.23 -1.22 -4.12
CA VAL A 119 -19.60 -1.70 -2.78
C VAL A 119 -19.65 -3.22 -2.80
N LEU A 120 -18.97 -3.84 -1.84
CA LEU A 120 -19.11 -5.25 -1.51
C LEU A 120 -19.82 -5.35 -0.16
N TYR A 121 -20.96 -6.04 -0.13
CA TYR A 121 -21.65 -6.38 1.09
C TYR A 121 -21.70 -7.91 1.23
N HIS A 122 -21.12 -8.43 2.30
CA HIS A 122 -20.92 -9.85 2.53
C HIS A 122 -20.98 -10.17 4.02
N GLY A 123 -21.61 -11.29 4.39
CA GLY A 123 -21.74 -11.76 5.76
C GLY A 123 -23.06 -12.47 6.01
N ASN A 124 -23.58 -12.35 7.24
CA ASN A 124 -24.90 -12.82 7.63
C ASN A 124 -25.99 -11.92 7.02
N VAL A 125 -26.30 -12.11 5.74
CA VAL A 125 -27.24 -11.28 4.99
C VAL A 125 -27.99 -12.12 3.96
N THR A 126 -29.29 -11.89 3.82
CA THR A 126 -30.13 -12.47 2.78
C THR A 126 -30.12 -11.62 1.49
N ASP A 127 -30.54 -12.21 0.37
CA ASP A 127 -30.68 -11.47 -0.89
C ASP A 127 -31.63 -10.28 -0.80
N VAL A 128 -32.65 -10.36 0.06
CA VAL A 128 -33.64 -9.29 0.27
C VAL A 128 -33.01 -8.13 1.03
N GLU A 129 -32.28 -8.42 2.11
CA GLU A 129 -31.56 -7.41 2.89
C GLU A 129 -30.44 -6.76 2.07
N ALA A 130 -29.72 -7.54 1.25
CA ALA A 130 -28.70 -7.02 0.35
C ALA A 130 -29.28 -6.05 -0.69
N LYS A 131 -30.46 -6.36 -1.26
CA LYS A 131 -31.18 -5.45 -2.16
C LYS A 131 -31.65 -4.19 -1.43
N SER A 132 -32.14 -4.32 -0.20
CA SER A 132 -32.53 -3.18 0.63
C SER A 132 -31.34 -2.26 0.92
N ALA A 133 -30.20 -2.83 1.32
CA ALA A 133 -28.95 -2.11 1.56
C ALA A 133 -28.47 -1.38 0.29
N LYS A 134 -28.51 -2.05 -0.87
CA LYS A 134 -28.21 -1.43 -2.16
C LYS A 134 -29.08 -0.19 -2.39
N ASN A 135 -30.39 -0.32 -2.25
CA ASN A 135 -31.32 0.79 -2.47
C ASN A 135 -31.08 1.95 -1.50
N MET A 136 -30.82 1.64 -0.22
CA MET A 136 -30.45 2.64 0.79
C MET A 136 -29.18 3.40 0.39
N ILE A 137 -28.12 2.68 0.03
CA ILE A 137 -26.84 3.30 -0.35
C ILE A 137 -27.01 4.12 -1.62
N GLU A 138 -27.67 3.58 -2.65
CA GLU A 138 -27.96 4.34 -3.88
C GLU A 138 -28.75 5.62 -3.59
N LYS A 139 -29.71 5.56 -2.68
CA LYS A 139 -30.49 6.73 -2.26
C LYS A 139 -29.58 7.76 -1.58
N ILE A 140 -28.79 7.38 -0.58
CA ILE A 140 -27.84 8.27 0.10
C ILE A 140 -26.92 8.96 -0.90
N LEU A 141 -26.40 8.21 -1.88
CA LEU A 141 -25.51 8.75 -2.90
C LEU A 141 -26.24 9.73 -3.83
N LYS A 142 -27.45 9.40 -4.31
CA LYS A 142 -28.25 10.28 -5.17
C LYS A 142 -28.68 11.55 -4.45
N ASP A 143 -29.08 11.44 -3.18
CA ASP A 143 -29.49 12.56 -2.34
C ASP A 143 -28.32 13.53 -2.10
N SER A 144 -27.06 13.05 -2.19
CA SER A 144 -25.88 13.92 -2.13
C SER A 144 -25.63 14.77 -3.39
N GLY A 145 -26.30 14.48 -4.51
CA GLY A 145 -26.25 15.25 -5.75
C GLY A 145 -26.04 14.42 -7.03
N GLU A 146 -26.35 14.99 -8.19
CA GLU A 146 -26.65 14.29 -9.46
C GLU A 146 -25.47 13.58 -10.15
N THR A 147 -24.22 13.90 -9.81
CA THR A 147 -23.00 13.44 -10.51
C THR A 147 -22.35 12.17 -9.93
N VAL A 148 -23.15 11.29 -9.32
CA VAL A 148 -22.71 9.96 -8.88
C VAL A 148 -22.77 8.99 -10.07
N GLY A 149 -21.65 8.35 -10.40
CA GLY A 149 -21.59 7.37 -11.48
C GLY A 149 -20.48 7.61 -12.49
N LEU A 150 -19.27 8.02 -12.05
CA LEU A 150 -18.11 7.98 -12.92
C LEU A 150 -17.92 6.57 -13.49
N SER A 151 -17.92 6.47 -14.81
CA SER A 151 -17.58 5.22 -15.49
C SER A 151 -16.16 4.80 -15.08
N LYS A 152 -15.96 3.51 -14.85
CA LYS A 152 -14.62 2.91 -14.61
C LYS A 152 -13.56 3.35 -15.63
N LYS A 153 -13.97 3.62 -16.89
CA LYS A 153 -13.08 4.11 -17.95
C LYS A 153 -12.49 5.50 -17.68
N LYS A 154 -13.13 6.29 -16.81
CA LYS A 154 -12.70 7.63 -16.40
C LYS A 154 -11.81 7.61 -15.15
N TYR A 155 -11.60 6.44 -14.52
CA TYR A 155 -10.73 6.36 -13.37
C TYR A 155 -9.27 6.63 -13.78
N PRO A 156 -8.50 7.37 -12.98
CA PRO A 156 -7.10 7.62 -13.28
C PRO A 156 -6.34 6.29 -13.40
N PRO A 157 -5.56 6.07 -14.48
CA PRO A 157 -4.78 4.86 -14.61
C PRO A 157 -3.74 4.81 -13.50
N GLN A 158 -3.64 3.66 -12.83
CA GLN A 158 -2.56 3.44 -11.88
C GLN A 158 -1.41 2.75 -12.59
N THR A 159 -0.37 3.51 -12.92
CA THR A 159 0.78 3.04 -13.69
C THR A 159 2.04 2.93 -12.83
N MET A 160 2.93 2.06 -13.27
CA MET A 160 4.28 1.87 -12.74
C MET A 160 5.25 1.96 -13.91
N LEU A 161 6.40 2.59 -13.69
CA LEU A 161 7.47 2.63 -14.67
C LEU A 161 7.98 1.22 -14.96
N LYS A 162 8.15 0.90 -16.24
CA LYS A 162 8.80 -0.33 -16.68
C LYS A 162 10.30 -0.13 -16.57
N MET A 163 10.94 -0.94 -15.74
CA MET A 163 12.38 -0.95 -15.60
C MET A 163 13.02 -1.47 -16.90
N PRO A 164 14.10 -0.84 -17.38
CA PRO A 164 14.86 -1.38 -18.49
C PRO A 164 15.48 -2.72 -18.10
N MET A 165 15.62 -3.63 -19.06
CA MET A 165 16.43 -4.83 -18.87
C MET A 165 17.90 -4.41 -18.81
N VAL A 166 18.49 -4.52 -17.62
CA VAL A 166 19.86 -4.13 -17.34
C VAL A 166 20.67 -5.36 -16.94
N LYS A 167 21.96 -5.36 -17.29
CA LYS A 167 22.90 -6.39 -16.85
C LYS A 167 23.44 -6.13 -15.44
N GLU A 168 23.53 -4.84 -15.09
CA GLU A 168 24.03 -4.38 -13.79
C GLU A 168 22.89 -3.76 -12.97
N PRO A 169 22.92 -3.87 -11.64
CA PRO A 169 21.97 -3.17 -10.78
C PRO A 169 21.97 -1.66 -11.02
N MET A 170 20.81 -1.01 -10.86
CA MET A 170 20.69 0.45 -10.88
C MET A 170 20.59 0.98 -9.44
N PRO A 171 21.70 1.35 -8.79
CA PRO A 171 21.67 1.78 -7.40
C PRO A 171 21.05 3.17 -7.24
N LEU A 172 20.13 3.29 -6.28
CA LEU A 172 19.68 4.56 -5.74
C LEU A 172 20.06 4.62 -4.27
N VAL A 173 21.07 5.45 -3.95
CA VAL A 173 21.56 5.61 -2.58
C VAL A 173 21.21 7.00 -2.09
N VAL A 174 20.50 7.06 -0.96
CA VAL A 174 20.06 8.31 -0.33
C VAL A 174 20.49 8.27 1.14
N PRO A 175 21.05 9.35 1.70
CA PRO A 175 21.38 9.39 3.11
C PRO A 175 20.13 9.22 3.99
N SER A 176 20.31 8.64 5.17
CA SER A 176 19.25 8.56 6.18
C SER A 176 18.78 9.96 6.55
N LYS A 177 17.47 10.10 6.81
CA LYS A 177 16.88 11.37 7.24
C LYS A 177 17.44 11.81 8.60
N GLU A 178 17.67 10.85 9.48
CA GLU A 178 18.38 11.08 10.73
C GLU A 178 19.87 10.83 10.54
N HIS A 179 20.66 11.91 10.63
CA HIS A 179 22.11 11.87 10.39
C HIS A 179 22.86 10.95 11.37
N HIS A 180 22.27 10.67 12.53
CA HIS A 180 22.85 9.80 13.55
C HIS A 180 22.28 8.38 13.52
N ASP A 181 21.37 8.05 12.60
CA ASP A 181 20.89 6.67 12.44
C ASP A 181 22.03 5.80 11.89
N PRO A 182 22.59 4.85 12.67
CA PRO A 182 23.67 4.00 12.20
C PRO A 182 23.18 2.95 11.19
N ASN A 183 21.87 2.84 10.98
CA ASN A 183 21.28 1.81 10.15
C ASN A 183 21.43 2.12 8.67
N THR A 184 21.93 1.14 7.93
CA THR A 184 21.84 1.02 6.48
C THR A 184 20.68 0.09 6.14
N ALA A 185 19.70 0.58 5.39
CA ALA A 185 18.60 -0.23 4.88
C ALA A 185 18.70 -0.38 3.35
N VAL A 186 18.63 -1.62 2.89
CA VAL A 186 18.67 -1.97 1.46
C VAL A 186 17.39 -2.72 1.10
N GLU A 187 16.77 -2.33 0.00
CA GLU A 187 15.71 -3.08 -0.68
C GLU A 187 16.15 -3.30 -2.14
N VAL A 188 16.51 -4.54 -2.48
CA VAL A 188 16.74 -4.94 -3.87
C VAL A 188 15.39 -5.30 -4.46
N TYR A 189 14.93 -4.55 -5.46
CA TYR A 189 13.67 -4.78 -6.15
C TYR A 189 13.92 -5.31 -7.56
N ILE A 190 13.35 -6.49 -7.84
CA ILE A 190 13.38 -7.11 -9.17
C ILE A 190 11.97 -7.02 -9.74
N GLN A 191 11.78 -6.19 -10.77
CA GLN A 191 10.50 -6.11 -11.46
C GLN A 191 10.36 -7.32 -12.38
N VAL A 192 9.29 -8.11 -12.21
CA VAL A 192 9.03 -9.28 -13.06
C VAL A 192 8.20 -8.89 -14.27
N GLY A 193 7.01 -8.33 -14.04
CA GLY A 193 6.15 -7.95 -15.17
C GLY A 193 4.69 -7.74 -14.79
N LYS A 194 3.86 -7.63 -15.83
CA LYS A 194 2.41 -7.52 -15.64
C LYS A 194 1.86 -8.81 -15.05
N ASP A 195 0.95 -8.64 -14.11
CA ASP A 195 0.24 -9.74 -13.46
C ASP A 195 -0.36 -10.74 -14.44
N ASN A 196 -0.05 -12.02 -14.20
CA ASN A 196 -0.71 -13.16 -14.80
C ASN A 196 -0.64 -14.33 -13.82
N LEU A 197 -1.60 -15.25 -13.92
CA LEU A 197 -1.80 -16.31 -12.93
C LEU A 197 -0.57 -17.23 -12.81
N GLN A 198 0.04 -17.60 -13.94
CA GLN A 198 1.16 -18.53 -13.96
C GLN A 198 2.39 -17.93 -13.27
N ASP A 199 2.81 -16.74 -13.69
CA ASP A 199 3.96 -16.07 -13.09
C ASP A 199 3.72 -15.75 -11.61
N ARG A 200 2.47 -15.42 -11.22
CA ARG A 200 2.13 -15.19 -9.82
C ARG A 200 2.41 -16.42 -8.96
N VAL A 201 1.94 -17.60 -9.40
CA VAL A 201 2.19 -18.86 -8.68
C VAL A 201 3.68 -19.18 -8.64
N LEU A 202 4.40 -18.98 -9.76
CA LEU A 202 5.84 -19.25 -9.84
C LEU A 202 6.65 -18.34 -8.90
N ILE A 203 6.33 -17.05 -8.86
CA ILE A 203 7.01 -16.08 -7.99
C ILE A 203 6.69 -16.35 -6.52
N ASP A 204 5.43 -16.64 -6.19
CA ASP A 204 5.02 -17.01 -4.83
C ASP A 204 5.78 -18.27 -4.35
N LEU A 205 5.88 -19.30 -5.20
CA LEU A 205 6.63 -20.52 -4.90
C LEU A 205 8.11 -20.23 -4.72
N LEU A 206 8.71 -19.46 -5.64
CA LEU A 206 10.13 -19.10 -5.57
C LEU A 206 10.46 -18.36 -4.28
N ILE A 207 9.65 -17.37 -3.88
CA ILE A 207 9.86 -16.63 -2.63
C ILE A 207 9.61 -17.51 -1.41
N ASN A 208 8.59 -18.37 -1.42
CA ASN A 208 8.33 -19.30 -0.32
C ASN A 208 9.50 -20.27 -0.08
N MET A 209 10.15 -20.75 -1.16
CA MET A 209 11.35 -21.58 -1.06
C MET A 209 12.58 -20.79 -0.58
N MET A 210 12.68 -19.50 -0.88
CA MET A 210 13.82 -18.66 -0.49
C MET A 210 13.70 -18.03 0.90
N GLU A 211 12.49 -17.88 1.45
CA GLU A 211 12.25 -17.10 2.67
C GLU A 211 13.09 -17.59 3.86
N GLU A 212 13.02 -18.89 4.17
CA GLU A 212 13.78 -19.48 5.28
C GLU A 212 15.29 -19.51 5.00
N PRO A 213 15.78 -19.99 3.83
CA PRO A 213 17.21 -19.98 3.55
C PRO A 213 17.82 -18.57 3.48
N PHE A 214 17.08 -17.59 2.97
CA PHE A 214 17.53 -16.19 2.91
C PHE A 214 17.68 -15.61 4.31
N PHE A 215 16.68 -15.86 5.17
CA PHE A 215 16.73 -15.46 6.57
C PHE A 215 17.89 -16.15 7.28
N ASP A 216 17.95 -17.48 7.30
CA ASP A 216 18.99 -18.22 8.02
C ASP A 216 20.39 -17.81 7.57
N GLN A 217 20.61 -17.72 6.26
CA GLN A 217 21.92 -17.40 5.72
C GLN A 217 22.36 -15.97 6.07
N LEU A 218 21.56 -14.96 5.79
CA LEU A 218 21.97 -13.57 5.99
C LEU A 218 21.82 -13.11 7.46
N ARG A 219 20.82 -13.61 8.19
CA ARG A 219 20.55 -13.21 9.59
C ARG A 219 21.35 -14.02 10.60
N THR A 220 21.34 -15.34 10.46
CA THR A 220 21.86 -16.27 11.48
C THR A 220 23.33 -16.55 11.26
N LYS A 221 23.70 -16.98 10.04
CA LYS A 221 25.07 -17.40 9.71
C LYS A 221 25.99 -16.20 9.47
N ASP A 222 25.62 -15.33 8.54
CA ASP A 222 26.51 -14.25 8.11
C ASP A 222 26.38 -12.97 8.96
N GLN A 223 25.33 -12.89 9.79
CA GLN A 223 25.03 -11.75 10.67
C GLN A 223 25.03 -10.39 9.94
N PHE A 224 24.50 -10.36 8.70
CA PHE A 224 24.52 -9.17 7.84
C PHE A 224 23.56 -8.07 8.29
N GLY A 225 22.45 -8.43 8.93
CA GLY A 225 21.44 -7.48 9.38
C GLY A 225 20.57 -8.07 10.47
N TYR A 226 19.83 -7.22 11.18
CA TYR A 226 18.89 -7.66 12.21
C TYR A 226 17.46 -7.80 11.68
N GLU A 227 17.09 -7.03 10.66
CA GLU A 227 15.90 -7.24 9.82
C GLU A 227 16.38 -7.79 8.47
N VAL A 228 15.99 -9.03 8.15
CA VAL A 228 16.27 -9.71 6.87
C VAL A 228 14.98 -10.36 6.43
N ASP A 229 14.52 -10.06 5.23
CA ASP A 229 13.29 -10.65 4.70
C ASP A 229 13.26 -10.59 3.16
N CYS A 230 12.59 -11.54 2.52
CA CYS A 230 12.27 -11.48 1.10
C CYS A 230 10.78 -11.74 0.90
N ASP A 231 10.19 -11.10 -0.11
CA ASP A 231 8.75 -11.13 -0.30
C ASP A 231 8.37 -10.87 -1.77
N VAL A 232 7.15 -11.24 -2.12
CA VAL A 232 6.52 -10.83 -3.37
C VAL A 232 5.98 -9.41 -3.21
N ARG A 233 6.09 -8.61 -4.26
CA ARG A 233 5.48 -7.29 -4.33
C ARG A 233 4.53 -7.22 -5.50
N TRP A 234 3.29 -6.90 -5.17
CA TRP A 234 2.29 -6.56 -6.15
C TRP A 234 1.96 -5.08 -6.02
N SER A 235 2.24 -4.30 -7.04
CA SER A 235 2.11 -2.85 -7.03
C SER A 235 1.46 -2.41 -8.33
N TYR A 236 0.19 -2.00 -8.27
CA TYR A 236 -0.58 -1.47 -9.40
C TYR A 236 -0.60 -2.40 -10.63
N GLY A 237 -0.83 -3.70 -10.40
CA GLY A 237 -0.90 -4.71 -11.45
C GLY A 237 0.46 -5.19 -11.99
N ILE A 238 1.57 -4.73 -11.39
CA ILE A 238 2.92 -5.20 -11.70
C ILE A 238 3.44 -6.06 -10.55
N MET A 239 3.92 -7.25 -10.89
CA MET A 239 4.60 -8.18 -9.99
C MET A 239 6.09 -7.88 -9.92
N GLY A 240 6.67 -8.09 -8.75
CA GLY A 240 8.11 -8.07 -8.53
C GLY A 240 8.48 -8.81 -7.25
N CYS A 241 9.78 -8.99 -7.06
CA CYS A 241 10.35 -9.59 -5.85
C CYS A 241 11.15 -8.52 -5.11
N VAL A 242 11.20 -8.63 -3.79
CA VAL A 242 12.03 -7.76 -2.95
C VAL A 242 12.85 -8.56 -1.99
N PHE A 243 14.10 -8.14 -1.82
CA PHE A 243 15.03 -8.65 -0.83
C PHE A 243 15.47 -7.49 0.05
N ARG A 244 15.26 -7.61 1.35
CA ARG A 244 15.46 -6.53 2.30
C ARG A 244 16.42 -6.94 3.39
N VAL A 245 17.34 -6.04 3.69
CA VAL A 245 18.29 -6.18 4.79
C VAL A 245 18.47 -4.83 5.47
N VAL A 246 18.41 -4.81 6.79
CA VAL A 246 18.75 -3.65 7.62
C VAL A 246 19.90 -4.03 8.52
N SER A 247 21.00 -3.29 8.42
CA SER A 247 22.23 -3.51 9.17
C SER A 247 22.67 -2.23 9.86
N ASN A 248 23.27 -2.35 11.04
CA ASN A 248 23.94 -1.26 11.73
C ASN A 248 25.48 -1.29 11.55
N VAL A 249 26.01 -2.27 10.80
CA VAL A 249 27.46 -2.49 10.66
C VAL A 249 27.92 -2.76 9.23
N LYS A 250 27.02 -3.09 8.30
CA LYS A 250 27.34 -3.37 6.89
C LYS A 250 26.95 -2.18 6.00
N SER A 251 27.79 -1.89 5.01
CA SER A 251 27.50 -0.92 3.95
C SER A 251 26.44 -1.44 2.98
N ALA A 252 25.79 -0.53 2.25
CA ALA A 252 24.78 -0.88 1.26
C ALA A 252 25.36 -1.78 0.16
N GLU A 253 26.58 -1.48 -0.30
CA GLU A 253 27.30 -2.26 -1.30
C GLU A 253 27.55 -3.71 -0.84
N ASN A 254 28.07 -3.90 0.38
CA ASN A 254 28.30 -5.24 0.92
C ASN A 254 27.01 -6.05 1.01
N ILE A 255 25.90 -5.40 1.41
CA ILE A 255 24.59 -6.03 1.48
C ILE A 255 24.10 -6.44 0.09
N VAL A 256 24.18 -5.56 -0.91
CA VAL A 256 23.75 -5.87 -2.29
C VAL A 256 24.55 -7.04 -2.86
N THR A 257 25.88 -7.01 -2.73
CA THR A 257 26.76 -8.10 -3.17
C THR A 257 26.42 -9.41 -2.47
N ARG A 258 26.06 -9.37 -1.18
CA ARG A 258 25.68 -10.57 -0.44
C ARG A 258 24.35 -11.15 -0.89
N ILE A 259 23.36 -10.29 -1.18
CA ILE A 259 22.06 -10.69 -1.74
C ILE A 259 22.28 -11.34 -3.11
N ASP A 260 23.07 -10.72 -3.97
CA ASP A 260 23.38 -11.25 -5.30
C ASP A 260 24.07 -12.63 -5.23
N LYS A 261 25.03 -12.78 -4.31
CA LYS A 261 25.68 -14.06 -4.02
C LYS A 261 24.68 -15.12 -3.56
N PHE A 262 23.76 -14.76 -2.66
CA PHE A 262 22.72 -15.68 -2.19
C PHE A 262 21.84 -16.14 -3.35
N LEU A 263 21.40 -15.23 -4.21
CA LEU A 263 20.56 -15.58 -5.37
C LEU A 263 21.29 -16.51 -6.34
N THR A 264 22.59 -16.29 -6.55
CA THR A 264 23.43 -17.16 -7.37
C THR A 264 23.57 -18.55 -6.75
N GLU A 265 23.84 -18.64 -5.44
CA GLU A 265 23.92 -19.88 -4.68
C GLU A 265 22.58 -20.64 -4.71
N PHE A 266 21.48 -19.95 -4.44
CA PHE A 266 20.14 -20.52 -4.41
C PHE A 266 19.71 -21.04 -5.78
N ARG A 267 20.14 -20.40 -6.87
CA ARG A 267 19.90 -20.92 -8.23
C ARG A 267 20.49 -22.31 -8.41
N VAL A 268 21.68 -22.58 -7.87
CA VAL A 268 22.28 -23.92 -7.91
C VAL A 268 21.45 -24.89 -7.09
N THR A 269 21.08 -24.52 -5.86
CA THR A 269 20.17 -25.32 -5.00
C THR A 269 18.88 -25.68 -5.71
N LEU A 270 18.27 -24.74 -6.44
CA LEU A 270 17.03 -24.97 -7.16
C LEU A 270 17.19 -25.95 -8.33
N VAL A 271 18.32 -25.91 -9.04
CA VAL A 271 18.61 -26.83 -10.15
C VAL A 271 18.90 -28.24 -9.65
N GLU A 272 19.54 -28.35 -8.49
CA GLU A 272 19.91 -29.63 -7.86
C GLU A 272 18.81 -30.17 -6.93
N MET A 273 17.72 -29.43 -6.76
CA MET A 273 16.62 -29.79 -5.86
C MET A 273 15.94 -31.09 -6.31
N ASP A 274 15.81 -32.03 -5.38
CA ASP A 274 15.06 -33.25 -5.64
C ASP A 274 13.58 -32.94 -5.91
N SER A 275 13.00 -33.68 -6.86
CA SER A 275 11.58 -33.57 -7.21
C SER A 275 10.62 -33.73 -6.02
N THR A 276 10.94 -34.56 -5.03
CA THR A 276 10.11 -34.76 -3.85
C THR A 276 10.10 -33.51 -2.97
N VAL A 277 11.27 -32.88 -2.76
CA VAL A 277 11.41 -31.64 -1.99
C VAL A 277 10.69 -30.49 -2.68
N TYR A 278 10.83 -30.39 -4.01
CA TYR A 278 10.09 -29.40 -4.79
C TYR A 278 8.57 -29.57 -4.63
N MET A 279 8.07 -30.82 -4.67
CA MET A 279 6.66 -31.12 -4.49
C MET A 279 6.17 -30.79 -3.07
N GLU A 280 6.99 -30.98 -2.04
CA GLU A 280 6.66 -30.58 -0.66
C GLU A 280 6.43 -29.07 -0.56
N HIS A 281 7.32 -28.25 -1.14
CA HIS A 281 7.13 -26.80 -1.20
C HIS A 281 5.86 -26.41 -1.96
N LEU A 282 5.56 -27.07 -3.09
CA LEU A 282 4.36 -26.81 -3.87
C LEU A 282 3.08 -27.15 -3.09
N VAL A 283 3.05 -28.27 -2.38
CA VAL A 283 1.93 -28.67 -1.52
C VAL A 283 1.77 -27.72 -0.34
N ALA A 284 2.88 -27.30 0.29
CA ALA A 284 2.86 -26.32 1.37
C ALA A 284 2.26 -24.98 0.92
N LEU A 285 2.72 -24.46 -0.22
CA LEU A 285 2.17 -23.24 -0.81
C LEU A 285 0.69 -23.41 -1.16
N ALA A 286 0.30 -24.53 -1.75
CA ALA A 286 -1.10 -24.79 -2.09
C ALA A 286 -2.00 -24.78 -0.85
N ARG A 287 -1.56 -25.38 0.26
CA ARG A 287 -2.28 -25.33 1.54
C ARG A 287 -2.42 -23.89 2.04
N GLN A 288 -1.33 -23.13 2.05
CA GLN A 288 -1.34 -21.72 2.48
C GLN A 288 -2.30 -20.85 1.64
N LYS A 289 -2.48 -21.14 0.35
CA LYS A 289 -3.38 -20.40 -0.54
C LYS A 289 -4.85 -20.79 -0.43
N LEU A 290 -5.15 -21.97 0.12
CA LEU A 290 -6.51 -22.50 0.27
C LEU A 290 -7.12 -22.22 1.64
N GLU A 291 -6.30 -21.85 2.62
CA GLU A 291 -6.74 -21.26 3.90
C GLU A 291 -7.24 -19.82 3.73
#